data_AF-A0A840NV71-F1
#
_entry.id   AF-A0A840NV71-F1
#
_cell.length_a   1.000
_cell.length_b   1.000
_cell.length_c   1.000
_cell.angle_alpha   90.00
_cell.angle_beta   90.00
_cell.angle_gamma   90.00
#
_symmetry.space_group_name_H-M   'P 1'
#
loop_
_entity.id
_entity.type
_entity.pdbx_description
1 polymer ?
#
loop_
_entity_poly.entity_id
_entity_poly.type
_entity_poly.pdbx_seq_one_letter_code
_entity_poly.pdbx_strand_id
1 'polypeptide(L)'
;MALYEVARVLRPHGRVLIVNFVAHKVDSSHPYHARMHLGFSDSQIEQWLKNAGLILEQTVCLAPMQNKNNEGLRGIVWLARIRVY
;
A
#
# COMPACT_ATOMS: atom_id res chain seq x y z
N MET A 1 11.35 10.78 -4.32
CA MET A 1 10.32 9.76 -4.08
C MET A 1 9.05 10.45 -3.59
N ALA A 2 7.86 10.03 -4.01
CA ALA A 2 6.58 10.69 -3.66
C ALA A 2 6.32 10.86 -2.15
N LEU A 3 6.77 9.93 -1.30
CA LEU A 3 6.56 10.01 0.15
C LEU A 3 7.32 11.17 0.82
N TYR A 4 8.43 11.65 0.25
CA TYR A 4 9.11 12.85 0.75
C TYR A 4 8.26 14.11 0.53
N GLU A 5 7.58 14.21 -0.61
CA GLU A 5 6.68 15.33 -0.88
C GLU A 5 5.45 15.30 0.01
N VAL A 6 4.92 14.10 0.27
CA VAL A 6 3.83 13.92 1.25
C VAL A 6 4.27 14.39 2.63
N ALA A 7 5.42 13.94 3.11
CA ALA A 7 5.97 14.37 4.41
C ALA A 7 6.14 15.89 4.49
N ARG A 8 6.60 16.53 3.40
CA ARG A 8 6.82 17.99 3.32
C ARG A 8 5.55 18.82 3.51
N VAL A 9 4.38 18.31 3.10
CA VAL A 9 3.11 19.05 3.15
C VAL A 9 2.26 18.72 4.37
N LEU A 10 2.65 17.72 5.18
CA LEU A 10 1.93 17.37 6.39
C LEU A 10 2.21 18.40 7.51
N ARG A 11 1.13 18.81 8.20
CA ARG A 11 1.27 19.52 9.49
C ARG A 11 2.00 18.65 10.53
N PRO A 12 2.60 19.23 11.58
CA PRO A 12 3.12 18.46 12.71
C PRO A 12 2.12 17.43 13.23
N HIS A 13 2.59 16.19 13.46
CA HIS A 13 1.78 15.02 13.83
C HIS A 13 0.65 14.66 12.84
N GLY A 14 0.68 15.20 11.61
CA GLY A 14 -0.20 14.82 10.52
C GLY A 14 -0.05 13.35 10.13
N ARG A 15 -1.13 12.79 9.57
CA ARG A 15 -1.22 11.39 9.15
C ARG A 15 -1.46 11.28 7.66
N VAL A 16 -0.93 10.22 7.07
CA VAL A 16 -1.20 9.80 5.68
C VAL A 16 -1.78 8.39 5.69
N LEU A 17 -2.77 8.17 4.84
CA LEU A 17 -3.32 6.86 4.53
C LEU A 17 -2.90 6.47 3.11
N ILE A 18 -2.24 5.33 2.97
CA ILE A 18 -1.84 4.77 1.67
C ILE A 18 -2.69 3.54 1.41
N VAL A 19 -3.33 3.46 0.24
CA VAL A 19 -4.17 2.33 -0.16
C VAL A 19 -3.57 1.69 -1.41
N ASN A 20 -3.43 0.37 -1.42
CA ASN A 20 -2.95 -0.40 -2.56
C ASN A 20 -3.76 -1.70 -2.74
N PHE A 21 -3.71 -2.29 -3.93
CA PHE A 21 -4.30 -3.60 -4.19
C PHE A 21 -3.24 -4.69 -4.06
N VAL A 22 -3.61 -5.81 -3.43
CA VAL A 22 -2.82 -7.04 -3.40
C VAL A 22 -3.14 -7.83 -4.65
N ALA A 23 -2.12 -8.21 -5.42
CA ALA A 23 -2.29 -8.97 -6.64
C ALA A 23 -3.10 -10.27 -6.38
N HIS A 24 -4.13 -10.50 -7.19
CA HIS A 24 -4.79 -11.80 -7.25
C HIS A 24 -4.00 -12.70 -8.21
N LYS A 25 -3.73 -13.95 -7.81
CA LYS A 25 -3.26 -14.96 -8.76
C LYS A 25 -4.42 -15.24 -9.72
N VAL A 26 -4.27 -14.85 -10.98
CA VAL A 26 -5.20 -15.29 -12.03
C VAL A 26 -4.79 -16.70 -12.45
N ASP A 27 -5.78 -17.58 -12.52
CA ASP A 27 -5.60 -18.92 -13.03
C ASP A 27 -4.98 -18.89 -14.43
N SER A 28 -3.97 -19.72 -14.61
CA SER A 28 -3.09 -19.79 -15.76
C SER A 28 -3.83 -20.38 -16.98
N SER A 29 -4.31 -19.53 -17.89
CA SER A 29 -4.74 -19.97 -19.22
C SER A 29 -4.21 -19.12 -20.38
N HIS A 30 -3.26 -18.20 -20.17
CA HIS A 30 -2.64 -17.42 -21.24
C HIS A 30 -1.14 -17.18 -20.99
N PRO A 31 -0.23 -17.79 -21.77
CA PRO A 31 1.22 -17.76 -21.52
C PRO A 31 1.93 -16.43 -21.86
N TYR A 32 1.22 -15.34 -22.19
CA TYR A 32 1.84 -14.14 -22.78
C TYR A 32 1.78 -12.85 -21.97
N HIS A 33 1.35 -12.88 -20.70
CA HIS A 33 1.38 -11.69 -19.84
C HIS A 33 2.02 -12.00 -18.49
N ALA A 34 3.34 -11.81 -18.40
CA ALA A 34 4.02 -11.65 -17.11
C ALA A 34 3.54 -10.34 -16.47
N ARG A 35 2.40 -10.40 -15.79
CA ARG A 35 1.79 -9.24 -15.14
C ARG A 35 2.70 -8.78 -14.02
N MET A 36 3.14 -7.52 -14.13
CA MET A 36 3.88 -6.81 -13.09
C MET A 36 3.32 -7.11 -11.71
N HIS A 37 4.20 -7.37 -10.74
CA HIS A 37 3.86 -7.37 -9.32
C HIS A 37 3.25 -6.00 -8.96
N LEU A 38 1.93 -5.90 -9.04
CA LEU A 38 1.17 -4.64 -8.95
C LEU A 38 0.92 -4.18 -7.50
N GLY A 39 1.83 -4.52 -6.58
CA GLY A 39 1.73 -4.07 -5.21
C GLY A 39 3.07 -4.04 -4.49
N PHE A 40 3.20 -3.09 -3.58
CA PHE A 40 4.33 -3.02 -2.65
C PHE A 40 4.15 -4.04 -1.52
N SER A 41 5.25 -4.64 -1.07
CA SER A 41 5.22 -5.42 0.17
C SER A 41 5.14 -4.50 1.39
N ASP A 42 4.68 -5.03 2.52
CA ASP A 42 4.68 -4.30 3.80
C ASP A 42 6.08 -3.79 4.16
N SER A 43 7.10 -4.63 4.01
CA SER A 43 8.50 -4.27 4.27
C SER A 43 8.99 -3.12 3.40
N GLN A 44 8.58 -3.08 2.13
CA GLN A 44 8.96 -2.03 1.19
C GLN A 44 8.30 -0.70 1.57
N ILE A 45 7.00 -0.70 1.88
CA ILE A 45 6.28 0.48 2.36
C ILE A 45 6.88 0.98 3.67
N GLU A 46 7.13 0.10 4.63
CA GLU A 46 7.70 0.46 5.93
C GLU A 46 9.07 1.13 5.77
N GLN A 47 9.97 0.55 4.95
CA GLN A 47 11.27 1.13 4.69
C GLN A 47 11.17 2.52 4.05
N TRP A 48 10.26 2.69 3.10
CA TRP A 48 10.09 3.97 2.44
C TRP A 48 9.46 5.04 3.32
N LEU A 49 8.47 4.68 4.15
CA LEU A 49 7.92 5.57 5.16
C LEU A 49 9.02 6.03 6.13
N LYS A 50 9.82 5.10 6.64
CA LYS A 50 10.94 5.41 7.54
C LYS A 50 11.93 6.38 6.90
N ASN A 51 12.31 6.14 5.64
CA ASN A 51 13.22 7.02 4.90
C ASN A 51 12.63 8.43 4.72
N ALA A 52 11.31 8.55 4.56
CA ALA A 52 10.60 9.82 4.44
C ALA A 52 10.30 10.52 5.79
N GLY A 53 10.76 9.97 6.92
CA GLY A 53 10.49 10.54 8.24
C GLY A 53 9.07 10.27 8.77
N LEU A 54 8.36 9.30 8.19
CA LEU A 54 7.06 8.84 8.62
C LEU A 54 7.20 7.58 9.49
N ILE A 55 6.34 7.44 10.51
CA ILE A 55 6.21 6.25 11.35
C ILE A 55 4.97 5.49 10.91
N LEU A 56 5.11 4.22 10.55
CA LEU A 56 3.98 3.33 10.32
C LEU A 56 3.24 3.09 11.64
N GLU A 57 1.95 3.42 11.69
CA GLU A 57 1.09 3.22 12.86
C GLU A 57 0.24 1.96 12.73
N GLN A 58 -0.23 1.66 11.52
CA GLN A 58 -1.13 0.53 11.29
C GLN A 58 -1.03 0.01 9.86
N THR A 59 -1.15 -1.31 9.72
CA THR A 59 -1.37 -1.99 8.45
C THR A 59 -2.68 -2.77 8.53
N VAL A 60 -3.58 -2.58 7.56
CA VAL A 60 -4.87 -3.25 7.51
C VAL A 60 -5.04 -3.92 6.15
N CYS A 61 -5.23 -5.24 6.15
CA CYS A 61 -5.65 -5.97 4.97
C CYS A 61 -7.18 -5.87 4.85
N LEU A 62 -7.66 -5.32 3.75
CA LEU A 62 -9.08 -5.25 3.46
C LEU A 62 -9.55 -6.59 2.89
N ALA A 63 -10.66 -7.08 3.45
CA ALA A 63 -11.35 -8.22 2.89
C ALA A 63 -11.70 -7.94 1.42
N PRO A 64 -11.63 -8.95 0.54
CA PRO A 64 -12.01 -8.77 -0.86
C PRO A 64 -13.46 -8.31 -0.93
N MET A 65 -13.73 -7.26 -1.70
CA MET A 65 -15.12 -6.90 -1.99
C MET A 65 -15.72 -8.04 -2.81
N GLN A 66 -16.79 -8.66 -2.29
CA GLN A 66 -17.45 -9.78 -2.96
C GLN A 66 -18.03 -9.29 -4.29
N ASN A 67 -17.50 -9.78 -5.40
CA ASN A 67 -18.13 -9.69 -6.71
C ASN A 67 -18.70 -11.08 -7.06
N LYS A 68 -19.79 -11.12 -7.85
CA LYS A 68 -20.52 -12.34 -8.26
C LYS A 68 -19.64 -13.48 -8.80
N ASN A 69 -18.41 -13.18 -9.23
CA ASN A 69 -17.48 -14.13 -9.83
C ASN A 69 -16.34 -14.60 -8.89
N ASN A 70 -16.35 -14.30 -7.59
CA ASN A 70 -15.27 -14.63 -6.62
C ASN A 70 -13.87 -14.07 -6.95
N GLU A 71 -13.75 -13.21 -7.97
CA GLU A 71 -12.53 -12.48 -8.35
C GLU A 71 -12.40 -11.18 -7.53
N GLY A 72 -12.41 -11.29 -6.21
CA GLY A 72 -12.32 -10.13 -5.34
C GLY A 72 -10.88 -9.60 -5.24
N LEU A 73 -10.65 -8.34 -5.62
CA LEU A 73 -9.39 -7.65 -5.32
C LEU A 73 -9.28 -7.45 -3.80
N ARG A 74 -8.18 -7.94 -3.21
CA ARG A 74 -7.84 -7.61 -1.83
C ARG A 74 -7.15 -6.25 -1.80
N GLY A 75 -7.58 -5.39 -0.90
CA GLY A 75 -6.91 -4.11 -0.64
C GLY A 75 -5.97 -4.24 0.55
N ILE A 76 -4.98 -3.37 0.62
CA ILE A 76 -4.17 -3.15 1.81
C ILE A 76 -4.07 -1.66 2.07
N VAL A 77 -4.07 -1.30 3.35
CA VAL A 77 -4.06 0.08 3.83
C VAL A 77 -2.94 0.23 4.84
N TRP A 78 -2.10 1.25 4.66
CA TRP A 78 -1.08 1.66 5.62
C TRP A 78 -1.39 3.05 6.16
N LEU A 79 -1.49 3.19 7.48
CA LEU A 79 -1.60 4.46 8.17
C LEU A 79 -0.24 4.82 8.74
N ALA A 80 0.24 6.03 8.43
CA ALA A 80 1.50 6.53 8.94
C ALA A 80 1.39 7.97 9.45
N ARG A 81 2.26 8.35 10.38
CA ARG A 81 2.33 9.69 11.00
C ARG A 81 3.68 10.34 10.76
N ILE A 82 3.71 11.64 10.50
CA ILE A 82 4.96 12.41 10.41
C ILE A 82 5.65 12.52 11.77
N ARG A 83 6.96 12.27 11.80
CA ARG A 83 7.80 12.56 12.96
C ARG A 83 7.93 14.07 13.11
N VAL A 84 7.75 14.54 14.32
CA VAL A 84 8.12 15.91 14.71
C VAL A 84 9.37 15.75 15.56
N TYR A 85 10.47 16.34 15.11
CA TYR A 85 11.70 16.46 15.89
C TYR A 85 11.57 17.59 16.90
#